data_AF-A0A1E8GK24-F1
#
_entry.id   AF-A0A1E8GK24-F1
#
_cell.length_a   1.000
_cell.length_b   1.000
_cell.length_c   1.000
_cell.angle_alpha   90.00
_cell.angle_beta   90.00
_cell.angle_gamma   90.00
#
_symmetry.space_group_name_H-M   'P 1'
#
loop_
_entity.id
_entity.type
_entity.pdbx_description
1 polymer ?
#
loop_
_entity_poly.entity_id
_entity_poly.type
_entity_poly.pdbx_seq_one_letter_code
_entity_poly.pdbx_strand_id
1 'polypeptide(L)'
;MIAYLILLIVSIYTVYLFENKKYINLVITILLFTISAPNIALKSMKFDSLYLYVVILLMLSVLYLKKLIVSNLYRFTFNIYVALMLLFFFSWIIKSRLAPISVIMTLAGMIKFLIILAVVQTIFEILNIDIKILLKEFFIVGLLINILATAYQIVSPLNAYKLFSELYSSNTATYYISADAQGNTGGFVKGSFTRYFGLFDSPMLLGCFSLFATVFFIYFILFSQDKIFKNLLFLLASLVLGILSTTKTYLIGLPLMCVIMIVLYVFSTKLTYNKLWKLLSIAFIFVMLFLCGPKILDFIVRIKPNVTYYLEFLRNPSSIFSTRLGDGGYIGQLLDVVKDNLFIGVGPASIKGEPIADNAYLVLLHHGGLIAIVLVGILFIKFITISLSTKNMLGLFFILVLLFLSTGQTILVGANVTLFVYFYLINLQEDNKKLIFIFGGKNDS
;
A
#
# COMPACT_ATOMS: atom_id res chain seq x y z
N MET A 1 -8.98 -12.15 20.55
CA MET A 1 -8.98 -13.61 20.24
C MET A 1 -9.21 -13.86 18.74
N ILE A 2 -10.06 -13.05 18.10
CA ILE A 2 -10.44 -13.21 16.69
C ILE A 2 -9.24 -13.10 15.74
N ALA A 3 -8.32 -12.16 15.99
CA ALA A 3 -7.10 -12.00 15.16
C ALA A 3 -6.23 -13.27 15.09
N TYR A 4 -6.09 -14.00 16.21
CA TYR A 4 -5.37 -15.28 16.23
C TYR A 4 -6.08 -16.36 15.42
N LEU A 5 -7.42 -16.40 15.50
CA LEU A 5 -8.23 -17.34 14.72
C LEU A 5 -8.08 -17.08 13.21
N ILE A 6 -8.11 -15.80 12.79
CA ILE A 6 -7.88 -15.41 11.40
C ILE A 6 -6.49 -15.85 10.95
N LEU A 7 -5.45 -15.58 11.72
CA LEU A 7 -4.09 -16.02 11.42
C LEU A 7 -4.02 -17.55 11.28
N LEU A 8 -4.65 -18.30 12.18
CA LEU A 8 -4.69 -19.76 12.13
C LEU A 8 -5.38 -20.26 10.85
N ILE A 9 -6.56 -19.72 10.52
CA ILE A 9 -7.32 -20.10 9.32
C ILE A 9 -6.50 -19.81 8.05
N VAL A 10 -5.91 -18.61 7.95
CA VAL A 10 -5.07 -18.24 6.82
C VAL A 10 -3.84 -19.14 6.73
N SER A 11 -3.24 -19.51 7.86
CA SER A 11 -2.08 -20.41 7.90
C SER A 11 -2.45 -21.82 7.44
N ILE A 12 -3.55 -22.39 7.92
CA ILE A 12 -4.04 -23.71 7.47
C ILE A 12 -4.36 -23.68 5.98
N TYR A 13 -5.02 -22.62 5.50
CA TYR A 13 -5.32 -22.46 4.08
C TYR A 13 -4.03 -22.34 3.24
N THR A 14 -3.03 -21.63 3.75
CA THR A 14 -1.70 -21.53 3.12
C THR A 14 -1.03 -22.89 3.00
N VAL A 15 -1.06 -23.73 4.05
CA VAL A 15 -0.56 -25.12 4.02
C VAL A 15 -1.29 -25.93 2.95
N TYR A 16 -2.63 -25.90 2.94
CA TYR A 16 -3.44 -26.58 1.93
C TYR A 16 -3.05 -26.16 0.50
N LEU A 17 -2.81 -24.87 0.27
CA LEU A 17 -2.41 -24.38 -1.06
C LEU A 17 -0.99 -24.83 -1.46
N PHE A 18 -0.05 -24.92 -0.51
CA PHE A 18 1.27 -25.48 -0.75
C PHE A 18 1.20 -26.98 -1.11
N GLU A 19 0.48 -27.78 -0.32
CA GLU A 19 0.35 -29.22 -0.54
C GLU A 19 -0.28 -29.56 -1.89
N ASN A 20 -1.31 -28.80 -2.27
CA ASN A 20 -2.01 -28.99 -3.53
C ASN A 20 -1.38 -28.23 -4.71
N LYS A 21 -0.20 -27.62 -4.52
CA LYS A 21 0.52 -26.84 -5.54
C LYS A 21 -0.33 -25.76 -6.22
N LYS A 22 -1.31 -25.18 -5.50
CA LYS A 22 -2.20 -24.12 -5.97
C LYS A 22 -1.53 -22.75 -5.81
N TYR A 23 -0.38 -22.57 -6.46
CA TYR A 23 0.53 -21.46 -6.21
C TYR A 23 -0.03 -20.07 -6.59
N ILE A 24 -0.93 -19.96 -7.57
CA ILE A 24 -1.58 -18.66 -7.91
C ILE A 24 -2.37 -18.17 -6.70
N ASN A 25 -3.27 -19.02 -6.20
CA ASN A 25 -4.09 -18.74 -5.04
C ASN A 25 -3.21 -18.49 -3.80
N LEU A 26 -2.07 -19.17 -3.70
CA LEU A 26 -1.11 -18.97 -2.61
C LEU A 26 -0.54 -17.56 -2.63
N VAL A 27 -0.03 -17.09 -3.77
CA VAL A 27 0.48 -15.72 -3.90
C VAL A 27 -0.61 -14.71 -3.62
N ILE A 28 -1.82 -14.89 -4.18
CA ILE A 28 -2.95 -13.99 -3.93
C ILE A 28 -3.29 -13.93 -2.43
N THR A 29 -3.32 -15.08 -1.76
CA THR A 29 -3.57 -15.17 -0.31
C THR A 29 -2.49 -14.44 0.49
N ILE A 30 -1.21 -14.64 0.15
CA ILE A 30 -0.09 -13.94 0.81
C ILE A 30 -0.23 -12.43 0.62
N LEU A 31 -0.44 -11.96 -0.62
CA LEU A 31 -0.57 -10.54 -0.93
C LEU A 31 -1.79 -9.92 -0.24
N LEU A 32 -2.96 -10.58 -0.25
CA LEU A 32 -4.15 -10.09 0.45
C LEU A 32 -3.91 -10.02 1.96
N PHE A 33 -3.32 -11.06 2.53
CA PHE A 33 -3.03 -11.06 3.96
C PHE A 33 -2.02 -9.97 4.33
N THR A 34 -1.03 -9.66 3.47
CA THR A 34 -0.10 -8.55 3.72
C THR A 34 -0.80 -7.21 3.89
N ILE A 35 -1.82 -6.94 3.09
CA ILE A 35 -2.52 -5.64 3.14
C ILE A 35 -3.60 -5.57 4.22
N SER A 36 -4.13 -6.70 4.67
CA SER A 36 -5.28 -6.77 5.59
C SER A 36 -5.00 -7.49 6.90
N ALA A 37 -3.73 -7.68 7.26
CA ALA A 37 -3.35 -8.46 8.44
C ALA A 37 -3.90 -7.83 9.73
N PRO A 38 -4.65 -8.59 10.54
CA PRO A 38 -5.11 -8.08 11.82
C PRO A 38 -3.94 -7.95 12.80
N ASN A 39 -4.08 -7.04 13.75
CA ASN A 39 -3.20 -6.86 14.88
C ASN A 39 -3.48 -7.91 15.96
N ILE A 40 -2.41 -8.50 16.47
CA ILE A 40 -2.42 -9.45 17.56
C ILE A 40 -1.86 -8.77 18.80
N ALA A 41 -2.56 -8.92 19.93
CA ALA A 41 -2.13 -8.39 21.22
C ALA A 41 -1.27 -9.42 21.96
N LEU A 42 -0.05 -9.03 22.34
CA LEU A 42 0.83 -9.79 23.21
C LEU A 42 1.15 -8.92 24.44
N LYS A 43 0.49 -9.23 25.55
CA LYS A 43 0.46 -8.38 26.76
C LYS A 43 -0.01 -6.95 26.42
N SER A 44 0.81 -5.93 26.70
CA SER A 44 0.50 -4.51 26.45
C SER A 44 0.81 -4.04 25.03
N MET A 45 1.42 -4.88 24.19
CA MET A 45 1.83 -4.51 22.85
C MET A 45 0.94 -5.15 21.80
N LYS A 46 0.61 -4.40 20.74
CA LYS A 46 -0.11 -4.90 19.57
C LYS A 46 0.81 -4.84 18.36
N PHE A 47 0.94 -5.96 17.65
CA PHE A 47 1.75 -6.08 16.44
C PHE A 47 0.92 -6.69 15.32
N ASP A 48 1.27 -6.40 14.06
CA ASP A 48 0.59 -7.05 12.95
C ASP A 48 0.84 -8.57 12.97
N SER A 49 -0.18 -9.36 12.64
CA SER A 49 -0.09 -10.82 12.60
C SER A 49 0.87 -11.33 11.51
N LEU A 50 1.30 -10.44 10.60
CA LEU A 50 2.29 -10.77 9.58
C LEU A 50 3.64 -11.17 10.16
N TYR A 51 4.05 -10.62 11.30
CA TYR A 51 5.30 -11.05 11.95
C TYR A 51 5.31 -12.56 12.25
N LEU A 52 4.18 -13.11 12.71
CA LEU A 52 4.04 -14.56 12.95
C LEU A 52 3.86 -15.33 11.63
N TYR A 53 3.05 -14.79 10.72
CA TYR A 53 2.80 -15.42 9.43
C TYR A 53 4.07 -15.59 8.59
N VAL A 54 5.02 -14.64 8.67
CA VAL A 54 6.30 -14.75 7.97
C VAL A 54 7.13 -15.94 8.43
N VAL A 55 7.12 -16.25 9.73
CA VAL A 55 7.82 -17.43 10.26
C VAL A 55 7.21 -18.70 9.66
N ILE A 56 5.87 -18.77 9.61
CA ILE A 56 5.14 -19.90 9.01
C ILE A 56 5.48 -20.00 7.51
N LEU A 57 5.44 -18.89 6.77
CA LEU A 57 5.78 -18.86 5.34
C LEU A 57 7.21 -19.34 5.07
N LEU A 58 8.18 -18.94 5.91
CA LEU A 58 9.55 -19.40 5.79
C LEU A 58 9.65 -20.91 6.02
N MET A 59 9.03 -21.43 7.08
CA MET A 59 9.01 -22.88 7.34
C MET A 59 8.41 -23.65 6.17
N LEU A 60 7.26 -23.21 5.64
CA LEU A 60 6.62 -23.84 4.49
C LEU A 60 7.48 -23.74 3.22
N SER A 61 8.16 -22.61 3.02
CA SER A 61 9.08 -22.44 1.89
C SER A 61 10.25 -23.41 1.97
N VAL A 62 10.84 -23.60 3.15
CA VAL A 62 11.91 -24.59 3.37
C VAL A 62 11.40 -26.02 3.12
N LEU A 63 10.23 -26.36 3.67
CA LEU A 63 9.65 -27.72 3.57
C LEU A 63 9.22 -28.08 2.13
N TYR A 64 8.48 -27.20 1.47
CA TYR A 64 7.83 -27.50 0.18
C TYR A 64 8.61 -26.99 -1.03
N LEU A 65 9.25 -25.82 -0.96
CA LEU A 65 9.98 -25.27 -2.11
C LEU A 65 11.42 -25.78 -2.17
N LYS A 66 12.07 -25.98 -1.01
CA LYS A 66 13.48 -26.44 -0.87
C LYS A 66 14.54 -25.59 -1.58
N LYS A 67 14.14 -24.47 -2.18
CA LYS A 67 15.02 -23.48 -2.80
C LYS A 67 14.45 -22.08 -2.68
N LEU A 68 15.33 -21.08 -2.72
CA LEU A 68 14.99 -19.68 -2.88
C LEU A 68 15.48 -19.22 -4.26
N ILE A 69 14.59 -18.63 -5.06
CA ILE A 69 14.93 -18.10 -6.40
C ILE A 69 14.72 -16.59 -6.36
N VAL A 70 15.79 -15.84 -6.59
CA VAL A 70 15.74 -14.38 -6.57
C VAL A 70 16.36 -13.77 -7.83
N SER A 71 15.69 -12.73 -8.36
CA SER A 71 16.19 -11.97 -9.52
C SER A 71 17.26 -10.96 -9.12
N ASN A 72 17.99 -10.44 -10.12
CA ASN A 72 18.95 -9.35 -9.92
C ASN A 72 18.31 -8.10 -9.31
N LEU A 73 17.07 -7.79 -9.73
CA LEU A 73 16.33 -6.64 -9.21
C LEU A 73 15.94 -6.82 -7.76
N TYR A 74 15.61 -8.05 -7.35
CA TYR A 74 15.45 -8.35 -5.93
C TYR A 74 16.75 -8.13 -5.18
N ARG A 75 17.88 -8.65 -5.66
CA ARG A 75 19.19 -8.48 -5.00
C ARG A 75 19.57 -7.00 -4.86
N PHE A 76 19.33 -6.21 -5.91
CA PHE A 76 19.53 -4.77 -5.87
C PHE A 76 18.64 -4.08 -4.84
N THR A 77 17.34 -4.41 -4.82
CA THR A 77 16.38 -3.89 -3.84
C THR A 77 16.77 -4.29 -2.41
N PHE A 78 17.16 -5.55 -2.21
CA PHE A 78 17.64 -6.09 -0.95
C PHE A 78 18.85 -5.32 -0.44
N ASN A 79 19.86 -5.09 -1.29
CA ASN A 79 21.06 -4.34 -0.92
C ASN A 79 20.74 -2.89 -0.51
N ILE A 80 19.82 -2.22 -1.23
CA ILE A 80 19.37 -0.87 -0.87
C ILE A 80 18.67 -0.88 0.50
N TYR A 81 17.77 -1.84 0.75
CA TYR A 81 17.10 -1.96 2.04
C TYR A 81 18.07 -2.29 3.18
N VAL A 82 19.06 -3.15 2.96
CA VAL A 82 20.12 -3.43 3.95
C VAL A 82 20.92 -2.16 4.25
N ALA A 83 21.30 -1.39 3.21
CA ALA A 83 21.97 -0.12 3.40
C ALA A 83 21.12 0.88 4.20
N LEU A 84 19.81 0.97 3.93
CA LEU A 84 18.87 1.79 4.69
C LEU A 84 18.74 1.34 6.14
N MET A 85 18.65 0.04 6.39
CA MET A 85 18.58 -0.53 7.74
C MET A 85 19.83 -0.19 8.55
N LEU A 86 21.01 -0.39 7.96
CA LEU A 86 22.28 -0.03 8.58
C LEU A 86 22.35 1.48 8.85
N LEU A 87 21.98 2.30 7.87
CA LEU A 87 21.94 3.75 8.02
C LEU A 87 21.03 4.17 9.17
N PHE A 88 19.78 3.72 9.19
CA PHE A 88 18.82 4.04 10.26
C PHE A 88 19.31 3.61 11.64
N PHE A 89 19.95 2.44 11.73
CA PHE A 89 20.52 1.94 12.96
C PHE A 89 21.71 2.80 13.43
N PHE A 90 22.64 3.14 12.53
CA PHE A 90 23.76 4.02 12.85
C PHE A 90 23.31 5.44 13.23
N SER A 91 22.37 6.02 12.49
CA SER A 91 21.79 7.34 12.82
C SER A 91 21.18 7.34 14.21
N TRP A 92 20.45 6.28 14.57
CA TRP A 92 19.90 6.12 15.91
C TRP A 92 20.98 6.03 16.99
N ILE A 93 22.03 5.22 16.79
CA ILE A 93 23.15 5.09 17.73
C ILE A 93 23.84 6.43 17.97
N ILE A 94 24.00 7.24 16.93
CA ILE A 94 24.73 8.50 17.01
C ILE A 94 23.90 9.60 17.69
N LYS A 95 22.59 9.68 17.40
CA LYS A 95 21.78 10.87 17.71
C LYS A 95 20.76 10.72 18.81
N SER A 96 20.05 9.59 18.84
CA SER A 96 18.90 9.43 19.73
C SER A 96 19.26 8.54 20.91
N ARG A 97 19.70 7.29 20.66
CA ARG A 97 19.80 6.19 21.65
C ARG A 97 18.56 6.01 22.55
N LEU A 98 17.46 6.71 22.27
CA LEU A 98 16.21 6.66 23.00
C LEU A 98 15.21 5.76 22.24
N ALA A 99 14.21 5.26 22.96
CA ALA A 99 13.13 4.45 22.39
C ALA A 99 13.58 3.29 21.47
N PRO A 100 14.41 2.34 21.95
CA PRO A 100 14.96 1.25 21.13
C PRO A 100 13.87 0.39 20.44
N ILE A 101 12.67 0.33 21.03
CA ILE A 101 11.52 -0.40 20.48
C ILE A 101 11.13 0.15 19.09
N SER A 102 11.18 1.47 18.89
CA SER A 102 10.83 2.10 17.59
C SER A 102 11.75 1.61 16.46
N VAL A 103 13.05 1.60 16.72
CA VAL A 103 14.08 1.13 15.79
C VAL A 103 13.92 -0.34 15.48
N ILE A 104 13.73 -1.16 16.52
CA ILE A 104 13.51 -2.61 16.37
C ILE A 104 12.27 -2.86 15.50
N MET A 105 11.17 -2.15 15.73
CA MET A 105 9.94 -2.29 14.92
C MET A 105 10.17 -1.87 13.46
N THR A 106 10.87 -0.78 13.19
CA THR A 106 11.17 -0.34 11.82
C THR A 106 12.05 -1.35 11.08
N LEU A 107 13.13 -1.82 11.72
CA LEU A 107 14.04 -2.81 11.15
C LEU A 107 13.33 -4.16 10.93
N ALA A 108 12.56 -4.63 11.93
CA ALA A 108 11.77 -5.85 11.80
C ALA A 108 10.74 -5.74 10.66
N GLY A 109 10.10 -4.58 10.50
CA GLY A 109 9.19 -4.31 9.39
C GLY A 109 9.87 -4.40 8.02
N MET A 110 11.07 -3.84 7.88
CA MET A 110 11.87 -3.93 6.65
C MET A 110 12.33 -5.36 6.35
N ILE A 111 12.79 -6.11 7.36
CA ILE A 111 13.18 -7.51 7.23
C ILE A 111 11.97 -8.35 6.80
N LYS A 112 10.83 -8.19 7.48
CA LYS A 112 9.56 -8.84 7.16
C LYS A 112 9.16 -8.59 5.70
N PHE A 113 9.24 -7.34 5.25
CA PHE A 113 8.95 -6.96 3.87
C PHE A 113 9.84 -7.70 2.86
N LEU A 114 11.16 -7.72 3.08
CA LEU A 114 12.12 -8.38 2.20
C LEU A 114 11.93 -9.90 2.13
N ILE A 115 11.61 -10.53 3.26
CA ILE A 115 11.37 -11.97 3.33
C ILE A 115 10.13 -12.35 2.53
N ILE A 116 9.00 -11.67 2.76
CA ILE A 116 7.76 -11.94 2.02
C ILE A 116 7.98 -11.76 0.52
N LEU A 117 8.69 -10.68 0.14
CA LEU A 117 9.01 -10.40 -1.25
C LEU A 117 9.84 -11.53 -1.89
N ALA A 118 10.80 -12.10 -1.15
CA ALA A 118 11.62 -13.23 -1.62
C ALA A 118 10.80 -14.51 -1.81
N VAL A 119 9.93 -14.81 -0.85
CA VAL A 119 9.05 -16.00 -0.87
C VAL A 119 8.07 -15.90 -2.03
N VAL A 120 7.38 -14.76 -2.16
CA VAL A 120 6.41 -14.53 -3.24
C VAL A 120 7.09 -14.58 -4.60
N GLN A 121 8.29 -13.99 -4.75
CA GLN A 121 9.06 -14.10 -5.97
C GLN A 121 9.44 -15.54 -6.29
N THR A 122 9.94 -16.31 -5.31
CA THR A 122 10.31 -17.71 -5.52
C THR A 122 9.13 -18.54 -6.02
N ILE A 123 7.94 -18.35 -5.44
CA ILE A 123 6.71 -19.03 -5.87
C ILE A 123 6.30 -18.60 -7.28
N PHE A 124 6.40 -17.30 -7.58
CA PHE A 124 6.08 -16.76 -8.91
C PHE A 124 6.99 -17.34 -10.00
N GLU A 125 8.28 -17.45 -9.72
CA GLU A 125 9.27 -18.04 -10.63
C GLU A 125 9.01 -19.53 -10.93
N ILE A 126 8.36 -20.25 -10.02
CA ILE A 126 7.94 -21.64 -10.23
C ILE A 126 6.69 -21.72 -11.12
N LEU A 127 5.79 -20.73 -11.03
CA LEU A 127 4.52 -20.71 -11.76
C LEU A 127 4.68 -20.46 -13.26
N ASN A 128 5.64 -19.63 -13.66
CA ASN A 128 5.82 -19.18 -15.04
C ASN A 128 4.53 -18.62 -15.68
N ILE A 129 3.80 -17.78 -14.91
CA ILE A 129 2.53 -17.15 -15.33
C ILE A 129 2.74 -15.65 -15.53
N ASP A 130 1.93 -15.03 -16.40
CA ASP A 130 1.90 -13.57 -16.52
C ASP A 130 1.47 -12.92 -15.19
N ILE A 131 2.38 -12.14 -14.61
CA ILE A 131 2.17 -11.39 -13.37
C ILE A 131 0.96 -10.45 -13.43
N LYS A 132 0.58 -9.95 -14.63
CA LYS A 132 -0.59 -9.09 -14.80
C LYS A 132 -1.90 -9.84 -14.54
N ILE A 133 -1.97 -11.13 -14.89
CA ILE A 133 -3.14 -11.97 -14.59
C ILE A 133 -3.28 -12.17 -13.08
N LEU A 134 -2.16 -12.51 -12.43
CA LEU A 134 -2.11 -12.69 -10.98
C LEU A 134 -2.51 -11.40 -10.23
N LEU A 135 -1.97 -10.25 -10.63
CA LEU A 135 -2.35 -8.96 -10.04
C LEU A 135 -3.82 -8.61 -10.29
N LYS A 136 -4.37 -8.98 -11.44
CA LYS A 136 -5.79 -8.75 -11.75
C LYS A 136 -6.68 -9.51 -10.78
N GLU A 137 -6.37 -10.77 -10.52
CA GLU A 137 -7.10 -11.57 -9.54
C GLU A 137 -6.92 -11.02 -8.12
N PHE A 138 -5.71 -10.63 -7.73
CA PHE A 138 -5.44 -9.96 -6.46
C PHE A 138 -6.31 -8.72 -6.26
N PHE A 139 -6.36 -7.82 -7.25
CA PHE A 139 -7.21 -6.62 -7.16
C PHE A 139 -8.70 -6.95 -7.15
N ILE A 140 -9.16 -7.91 -7.96
CA ILE A 140 -10.57 -8.34 -7.96
C ILE A 140 -10.98 -8.84 -6.58
N VAL A 141 -10.23 -9.78 -6.01
CA VAL A 141 -10.55 -10.36 -4.71
C VAL A 141 -10.42 -9.31 -3.60
N GLY A 142 -9.36 -8.49 -3.64
CA GLY A 142 -9.15 -7.41 -2.66
C GLY A 142 -10.25 -6.35 -2.69
N LEU A 143 -10.73 -5.96 -3.87
CA LEU A 143 -11.87 -5.05 -4.00
C LEU A 143 -13.15 -5.67 -3.45
N LEU A 144 -13.46 -6.92 -3.79
CA LEU A 144 -14.66 -7.60 -3.33
C LEU A 144 -14.72 -7.70 -1.80
N ILE A 145 -13.63 -8.12 -1.16
CA ILE A 145 -13.58 -8.24 0.29
C ILE A 145 -13.70 -6.86 0.97
N ASN A 146 -13.07 -5.82 0.41
CA ASN A 146 -13.21 -4.46 0.93
C ASN A 146 -14.62 -3.88 0.72
N ILE A 147 -15.31 -4.20 -0.38
CA ILE A 147 -16.73 -3.85 -0.57
C ILE A 147 -17.58 -4.48 0.53
N LEU A 148 -17.38 -5.78 0.82
CA LEU A 148 -18.11 -6.45 1.90
C LEU A 148 -17.83 -5.83 3.27
N ALA A 149 -16.57 -5.51 3.56
CA ALA A 149 -16.17 -4.87 4.81
C ALA A 149 -16.77 -3.47 4.96
N THR A 150 -16.73 -2.65 3.91
CA THR A 150 -17.33 -1.31 3.91
C THR A 150 -18.85 -1.37 3.97
N ALA A 151 -19.49 -2.30 3.27
CA ALA A 151 -20.93 -2.54 3.39
C ALA A 151 -21.31 -2.91 4.84
N TYR A 152 -20.52 -3.75 5.51
CA TYR A 152 -20.74 -4.06 6.93
C TYR A 152 -20.58 -2.83 7.84
N GLN A 153 -19.58 -1.97 7.58
CA GLN A 153 -19.40 -0.69 8.27
C GLN A 153 -20.57 0.29 8.07
N ILE A 154 -21.29 0.20 6.94
CA ILE A 154 -22.48 1.01 6.64
C ILE A 154 -23.72 0.43 7.32
N VAL A 155 -23.97 -0.87 7.16
CA VAL A 155 -25.22 -1.53 7.61
C VAL A 155 -25.24 -1.73 9.12
N SER A 156 -24.10 -2.08 9.75
CA SER A 156 -24.02 -2.34 11.19
C SER A 156 -22.83 -1.60 11.81
N PRO A 157 -22.87 -0.25 11.88
CA PRO A 157 -21.72 0.57 12.22
C PRO A 157 -21.14 0.25 13.61
N LEU A 158 -21.98 0.03 14.63
CA LEU A 158 -21.51 -0.24 15.99
C LEU A 158 -20.84 -1.61 16.14
N ASN A 159 -21.42 -2.65 15.52
CA ASN A 159 -20.83 -4.00 15.54
C ASN A 159 -19.56 -4.06 14.71
N ALA A 160 -19.57 -3.41 13.53
CA ALA A 160 -18.38 -3.24 12.71
C ALA A 160 -17.27 -2.52 13.48
N TYR A 161 -17.57 -1.44 14.20
CA TYR A 161 -16.58 -0.75 15.03
C TYR A 161 -15.97 -1.66 16.10
N LYS A 162 -16.77 -2.43 16.84
CA LYS A 162 -16.28 -3.40 17.83
C LYS A 162 -15.36 -4.45 17.19
N LEU A 163 -15.77 -5.03 16.07
CA LEU A 163 -14.98 -6.04 15.37
C LEU A 163 -13.66 -5.46 14.82
N PHE A 164 -13.74 -4.37 14.06
CA PHE A 164 -12.57 -3.77 13.41
C PHE A 164 -11.63 -3.09 14.41
N SER A 165 -12.13 -2.56 15.52
CA SER A 165 -11.26 -2.10 16.61
C SER A 165 -10.52 -3.27 17.27
N GLU A 166 -11.15 -4.43 17.50
CA GLU A 166 -10.42 -5.61 17.99
C GLU A 166 -9.34 -6.05 16.99
N LEU A 167 -9.67 -6.06 15.69
CA LEU A 167 -8.78 -6.55 14.64
C LEU A 167 -7.68 -5.58 14.25
N TYR A 168 -7.90 -4.27 14.26
CA TYR A 168 -6.99 -3.31 13.63
C TYR A 168 -6.55 -2.16 14.53
N SER A 169 -7.05 -2.04 15.77
CA SER A 169 -6.47 -1.07 16.70
C SER A 169 -5.02 -1.44 17.04
N SER A 170 -4.15 -0.44 17.04
CA SER A 170 -2.75 -0.55 17.45
C SER A 170 -2.34 0.74 18.14
N ASN A 171 -1.14 0.74 18.71
CA ASN A 171 -0.58 1.95 19.33
C ASN A 171 -0.37 3.09 18.30
N THR A 172 -0.36 2.77 17.01
CA THR A 172 -0.22 3.74 15.91
C THR A 172 -1.54 4.01 15.16
N ALA A 173 -2.52 3.10 15.22
CA ALA A 173 -3.83 3.25 14.59
C ALA A 173 -4.80 4.04 15.48
N THR A 174 -4.61 5.36 15.52
CA THR A 174 -5.36 6.31 16.35
C THR A 174 -6.87 6.33 16.07
N TYR A 175 -7.27 5.91 14.88
CA TYR A 175 -8.65 5.91 14.39
C TYR A 175 -9.60 4.95 15.11
N TYR A 176 -9.08 3.91 15.77
CA TYR A 176 -9.86 2.92 16.51
C TYR A 176 -9.69 3.01 18.03
N ILE A 177 -9.07 4.09 18.54
CA ILE A 177 -8.68 4.20 19.97
C ILE A 177 -9.83 4.65 20.87
N SER A 178 -10.78 5.48 20.40
CA SER A 178 -11.99 5.78 21.17
C SER A 178 -13.20 6.10 20.29
N ALA A 179 -14.40 5.80 20.80
CA ALA A 179 -15.69 6.07 20.14
C ALA A 179 -16.03 7.57 20.06
N ASP A 180 -15.22 8.40 20.72
CA ASP A 180 -15.24 9.87 20.66
C ASP A 180 -13.87 10.43 20.20
N ALA A 181 -13.01 9.57 19.62
CA ALA A 181 -11.68 9.98 19.16
C ALA A 181 -11.81 10.96 18.00
N GLN A 182 -11.66 12.23 18.38
CA GLN A 182 -11.38 13.39 17.56
C GLN A 182 -12.48 13.78 16.56
N GLY A 183 -13.29 14.76 16.98
CA GLY A 183 -14.44 15.31 16.27
C GLY A 183 -14.23 15.86 14.86
N ASN A 184 -13.03 15.82 14.28
CA ASN A 184 -12.75 16.28 12.90
C ASN A 184 -11.74 15.42 12.12
N THR A 185 -11.02 14.50 12.76
CA THR A 185 -9.84 13.83 12.18
C THR A 185 -10.03 12.34 11.96
N GLY A 186 -11.27 11.86 11.81
CA GLY A 186 -11.56 10.48 11.40
C GLY A 186 -11.71 9.51 12.56
N GLY A 187 -12.77 8.72 12.52
CA GLY A 187 -13.15 7.81 13.59
C GLY A 187 -14.63 7.47 13.55
N PHE A 188 -15.09 6.78 14.58
CA PHE A 188 -16.50 6.52 14.86
C PHE A 188 -17.06 7.69 15.65
N VAL A 189 -18.08 8.39 15.14
CA VAL A 189 -18.67 9.57 15.79
C VAL A 189 -20.19 9.48 15.69
N LYS A 190 -20.89 9.72 16.81
CA LYS A 190 -22.37 9.71 16.88
C LYS A 190 -22.99 8.45 16.27
N GLY A 191 -22.43 7.28 16.60
CA GLY A 191 -22.96 5.99 16.15
C GLY A 191 -22.60 5.60 14.70
N SER A 192 -21.67 6.31 14.06
CA SER A 192 -21.37 6.07 12.65
C SER A 192 -19.91 6.35 12.26
N PHE A 193 -19.39 5.66 11.24
CA PHE A 193 -18.06 5.92 10.69
C PHE A 193 -18.01 7.25 9.92
N THR A 194 -17.11 8.16 10.28
CA THR A 194 -16.89 9.40 9.49
C THR A 194 -16.18 9.13 8.16
N ARG A 195 -15.33 8.09 8.14
CA ARG A 195 -14.59 7.61 6.98
C ARG A 195 -14.61 6.09 6.99
N TYR A 196 -14.60 5.45 5.83
CA TYR A 196 -14.61 3.98 5.76
C TYR A 196 -13.20 3.41 5.60
N PHE A 197 -13.00 2.25 6.22
CA PHE A 197 -11.67 1.64 6.38
C PHE A 197 -11.53 0.36 5.57
N GLY A 198 -12.63 -0.30 5.21
CA GLY A 198 -12.56 -1.65 4.63
C GLY A 198 -11.88 -2.62 5.61
N LEU A 199 -10.90 -3.38 5.13
CA LEU A 199 -10.05 -4.26 5.95
C LEU A 199 -8.69 -3.64 6.35
N PHE A 200 -8.62 -2.32 6.44
CA PHE A 200 -7.40 -1.61 6.80
C PHE A 200 -7.50 -0.96 8.18
N ASP A 201 -6.35 -0.68 8.79
CA ASP A 201 -6.24 0.05 10.05
C ASP A 201 -6.50 1.57 9.92
N SER A 202 -6.50 2.08 8.70
CA SER A 202 -6.68 3.49 8.39
C SER A 202 -7.41 3.68 7.05
N PRO A 203 -8.22 4.75 6.92
CA PRO A 203 -8.90 5.04 5.65
C PRO A 203 -7.88 5.42 4.56
N MET A 204 -6.69 5.90 4.95
CA MET A 204 -5.61 6.23 4.02
C MET A 204 -5.11 5.00 3.27
N LEU A 205 -4.94 3.86 3.93
CA LEU A 205 -4.52 2.64 3.26
C LEU A 205 -5.59 2.11 2.30
N LEU A 206 -6.88 2.21 2.65
CA LEU A 206 -7.97 1.91 1.72
C LEU A 206 -7.91 2.83 0.49
N GLY A 207 -7.69 4.13 0.70
CA GLY A 207 -7.51 5.10 -0.38
C GLY A 207 -6.31 4.75 -1.27
N CYS A 208 -5.16 4.40 -0.68
CA CYS A 208 -3.96 3.98 -1.41
C CYS A 208 -4.22 2.74 -2.27
N PHE A 209 -4.77 1.67 -1.67
CA PHE A 209 -5.13 0.44 -2.37
C PHE A 209 -6.11 0.71 -3.51
N SER A 210 -7.14 1.52 -3.24
CA SER A 210 -8.15 1.89 -4.23
C SER A 210 -7.54 2.66 -5.40
N LEU A 211 -6.60 3.58 -5.16
CA LEU A 211 -5.93 4.33 -6.23
C LEU A 211 -5.09 3.42 -7.13
N PHE A 212 -4.33 2.49 -6.54
CA PHE A 212 -3.60 1.48 -7.31
C PHE A 212 -4.55 0.60 -8.14
N ALA A 213 -5.66 0.15 -7.55
CA ALA A 213 -6.66 -0.64 -8.25
C ALA A 213 -7.30 0.16 -9.40
N THR A 214 -7.66 1.43 -9.17
CA THR A 214 -8.21 2.32 -10.19
C THR A 214 -7.25 2.46 -11.37
N VAL A 215 -5.98 2.79 -11.11
CA VAL A 215 -4.95 2.91 -12.14
C VAL A 215 -4.74 1.60 -12.90
N PHE A 216 -4.75 0.47 -12.19
CA PHE A 216 -4.64 -0.85 -12.79
C PHE A 216 -5.80 -1.14 -13.76
N PHE A 217 -7.05 -0.93 -13.36
CA PHE A 217 -8.20 -1.19 -14.24
C PHE A 217 -8.30 -0.18 -15.38
N ILE A 218 -7.94 1.08 -15.19
CA ILE A 218 -7.80 2.06 -16.28
C ILE A 218 -6.76 1.56 -17.29
N TYR A 219 -5.60 1.08 -16.83
CA TYR A 219 -4.58 0.52 -17.70
C TYR A 219 -5.13 -0.65 -18.53
N PHE A 220 -5.84 -1.58 -17.90
CA PHE A 220 -6.45 -2.70 -18.63
C PHE A 220 -7.51 -2.27 -19.65
N ILE A 221 -8.30 -1.24 -19.36
CA ILE A 221 -9.27 -0.70 -20.33
C ILE A 221 -8.54 -0.06 -21.52
N LEU A 222 -7.56 0.80 -21.25
CA LEU A 222 -6.85 1.56 -22.29
C LEU A 222 -5.92 0.69 -23.14
N PHE A 223 -5.10 -0.15 -22.48
CA PHE A 223 -3.96 -0.82 -23.11
C PHE A 223 -4.15 -2.33 -23.32
N SER A 224 -5.10 -3.01 -22.66
CA SER A 224 -5.35 -4.45 -22.87
C SER A 224 -6.48 -4.72 -23.89
N GLN A 225 -6.50 -5.92 -24.46
CA GLN A 225 -7.59 -6.46 -25.29
C GLN A 225 -8.65 -7.22 -24.46
N ASP A 226 -8.50 -7.23 -23.13
CA ASP A 226 -9.43 -7.89 -22.22
C ASP A 226 -10.89 -7.38 -22.30
N LYS A 227 -11.82 -8.21 -21.82
CA LYS A 227 -13.25 -7.90 -21.68
C LYS A 227 -13.48 -6.56 -20.95
N ILE A 228 -13.75 -5.50 -21.73
CA ILE A 228 -13.89 -4.11 -21.26
C ILE A 228 -14.93 -3.99 -20.13
N PHE A 229 -16.10 -4.64 -20.28
CA PHE A 229 -17.20 -4.53 -19.30
C PHE A 229 -16.81 -5.03 -17.91
N LYS A 230 -16.11 -6.16 -17.81
CA LYS A 230 -15.64 -6.70 -16.51
C LYS A 230 -14.67 -5.71 -15.85
N ASN A 231 -13.76 -5.13 -16.62
CA ASN A 231 -12.80 -4.15 -16.09
C ASN A 231 -13.48 -2.83 -15.69
N LEU A 232 -14.53 -2.40 -16.41
CA LEU A 232 -15.33 -1.22 -16.02
C LEU A 232 -16.05 -1.43 -14.67
N LEU A 233 -16.60 -2.62 -14.42
CA LEU A 233 -17.23 -2.95 -13.15
C LEU A 233 -16.24 -2.84 -11.97
N PHE A 234 -15.03 -3.39 -12.12
CA PHE A 234 -14.01 -3.29 -11.06
C PHE A 234 -13.39 -1.90 -10.96
N LEU A 235 -13.34 -1.14 -12.05
CA LEU A 235 -13.02 0.27 -12.01
C LEU A 235 -14.04 1.03 -11.14
N LEU A 236 -15.34 0.86 -11.39
CA LEU A 236 -16.40 1.45 -10.56
C LEU A 236 -16.29 1.03 -9.09
N ALA A 237 -16.04 -0.25 -8.81
CA ALA A 237 -15.82 -0.74 -7.44
C ALA A 237 -14.65 -0.02 -6.75
N SER A 238 -13.52 0.15 -7.45
CA SER A 238 -12.35 0.87 -6.91
C SER A 238 -12.63 2.35 -6.68
N LEU A 239 -13.42 2.99 -7.55
CA LEU A 239 -13.82 4.39 -7.42
C LEU A 239 -14.74 4.60 -6.22
N VAL A 240 -15.73 3.72 -6.03
CA VAL A 240 -16.64 3.76 -4.88
C VAL A 240 -15.86 3.60 -3.58
N LEU A 241 -15.00 2.57 -3.46
CA LEU A 241 -14.18 2.37 -2.26
C LEU A 241 -13.25 3.54 -1.96
N GLY A 242 -12.61 4.09 -3.00
CA GLY A 242 -11.73 5.24 -2.85
C GLY A 242 -12.46 6.50 -2.40
N ILE A 243 -13.65 6.78 -2.93
CA ILE A 243 -14.50 7.89 -2.48
C ILE A 243 -14.96 7.67 -1.03
N LEU A 244 -15.37 6.45 -0.67
CA LEU A 244 -15.77 6.10 0.70
C LEU A 244 -14.63 6.22 1.72
N SER A 245 -13.37 6.08 1.29
CA SER A 245 -12.22 6.37 2.14
C SER A 245 -12.14 7.84 2.55
N THR A 246 -12.73 8.76 1.76
CA THR A 246 -12.76 10.22 1.98
C THR A 246 -11.39 10.82 2.31
N THR A 247 -10.34 10.30 1.67
CA THR A 247 -8.97 10.77 1.89
C THR A 247 -8.54 11.80 0.86
N LYS A 248 -7.89 12.87 1.33
CA LYS A 248 -7.34 13.93 0.44
C LYS A 248 -6.41 13.34 -0.62
N THR A 249 -5.60 12.36 -0.23
CA THR A 249 -4.66 11.68 -1.12
C THR A 249 -5.37 10.95 -2.26
N TYR A 250 -6.46 10.24 -1.99
CA TYR A 250 -7.24 9.60 -3.06
C TYR A 250 -7.93 10.63 -3.96
N LEU A 251 -8.61 11.61 -3.36
CA LEU A 251 -9.41 12.61 -4.08
C LEU A 251 -8.57 13.48 -5.04
N ILE A 252 -7.32 13.80 -4.67
CA ILE A 252 -6.38 14.53 -5.55
C ILE A 252 -5.64 13.57 -6.48
N GLY A 253 -5.26 12.38 -5.98
CA GLY A 253 -4.50 11.41 -6.75
C GLY A 253 -5.26 10.88 -7.95
N LEU A 254 -6.58 10.68 -7.81
CA LEU A 254 -7.43 10.19 -8.88
C LEU A 254 -7.38 11.08 -10.13
N PRO A 255 -7.77 12.38 -10.10
CA PRO A 255 -7.75 13.22 -11.29
C PRO A 255 -6.33 13.40 -11.85
N LEU A 256 -5.33 13.57 -10.98
CA LEU A 256 -3.94 13.71 -11.40
C LEU A 256 -3.45 12.49 -12.20
N MET A 257 -3.65 11.29 -11.66
CA MET A 257 -3.22 10.05 -12.31
C MET A 257 -4.00 9.80 -13.60
N CYS A 258 -5.29 10.14 -13.64
CA CYS A 258 -6.08 10.00 -14.85
C CYS A 258 -5.58 10.93 -15.97
N VAL A 259 -5.28 12.20 -15.66
CA VAL A 259 -4.70 13.14 -16.63
C VAL A 259 -3.38 12.60 -17.16
N ILE A 260 -2.47 12.18 -16.29
CA ILE A 260 -1.16 11.63 -16.69
C ILE A 260 -1.33 10.40 -17.59
N MET A 261 -2.21 9.46 -17.22
CA MET A 261 -2.47 8.25 -18.01
C MET A 261 -3.09 8.56 -19.37
N ILE A 262 -4.05 9.48 -19.44
CA ILE A 262 -4.69 9.89 -20.69
C ILE A 262 -3.67 10.57 -21.60
N VAL A 263 -2.89 11.51 -21.08
CA VAL A 263 -1.81 12.19 -21.82
C VAL A 263 -0.85 11.16 -22.41
N LEU A 264 -0.30 10.26 -21.58
CA LEU A 264 0.62 9.23 -22.05
C LEU A 264 -0.03 8.23 -23.04
N TYR A 265 -1.32 7.91 -22.86
CA TYR A 265 -2.06 7.08 -23.81
C TYR A 265 -2.23 7.78 -25.16
N VAL A 266 -2.61 9.06 -25.17
CA VAL A 266 -2.79 9.86 -26.39
C VAL A 266 -1.47 9.93 -27.17
N PHE A 267 -0.36 10.21 -26.49
CA PHE A 267 0.97 10.35 -27.13
C PHE A 267 1.64 9.02 -27.51
N SER A 268 1.31 7.89 -26.88
CA SER A 268 2.00 6.61 -27.12
C SER A 268 1.62 5.90 -28.43
N THR A 269 0.48 6.25 -29.05
CA THR A 269 -0.05 5.52 -30.23
C THR A 269 -0.84 6.44 -31.16
N LYS A 270 -0.90 6.12 -32.46
CA LYS A 270 -1.78 6.84 -33.41
C LYS A 270 -3.24 6.73 -32.96
N LEU A 271 -4.01 7.82 -33.13
CA LEU A 271 -5.44 7.85 -32.80
C LEU A 271 -6.23 6.94 -33.76
N THR A 272 -6.92 5.94 -33.20
CA THR A 272 -7.80 5.02 -33.93
C THR A 272 -9.21 5.07 -33.34
N TYR A 273 -10.21 4.59 -34.09
CA TYR A 273 -11.60 4.53 -33.63
C TYR A 273 -11.76 3.76 -32.30
N ASN A 274 -11.08 2.61 -32.17
CA ASN A 274 -11.08 1.83 -30.93
C ASN A 274 -10.45 2.61 -29.75
N LYS A 275 -9.44 3.43 -30.02
CA LYS A 275 -8.81 4.32 -29.02
C LYS A 275 -9.80 5.37 -28.52
N LEU A 276 -10.59 5.96 -29.43
CA LEU A 276 -11.60 6.95 -29.11
C LEU A 276 -12.70 6.35 -28.21
N TRP A 277 -13.21 5.15 -28.52
CA TRP A 277 -14.21 4.47 -27.68
C TRP A 277 -13.72 4.14 -26.28
N LYS A 278 -12.45 3.73 -26.14
CA LYS A 278 -11.83 3.49 -24.83
C LYS A 278 -11.69 4.77 -24.01
N LEU A 279 -11.35 5.89 -24.66
CA LEU A 279 -11.33 7.20 -24.00
C LEU A 279 -12.74 7.66 -23.61
N LEU A 280 -13.72 7.48 -24.49
CA LEU A 280 -15.12 7.82 -24.23
C LEU A 280 -15.73 7.01 -23.08
N SER A 281 -15.39 5.73 -22.94
CA SER A 281 -15.92 4.90 -21.83
C SER A 281 -15.39 5.35 -20.47
N ILE A 282 -14.12 5.75 -20.39
CA ILE A 282 -13.53 6.33 -19.19
C ILE A 282 -14.13 7.71 -18.94
N ALA A 283 -14.21 8.56 -19.96
CA ALA A 283 -14.82 9.88 -19.85
C ALA A 283 -16.28 9.78 -19.38
N PHE A 284 -17.04 8.81 -19.89
CA PHE A 284 -18.41 8.53 -19.47
C PHE A 284 -18.50 8.15 -17.99
N ILE A 285 -17.58 7.32 -17.47
CA ILE A 285 -17.51 7.03 -16.03
C ILE A 285 -17.25 8.30 -15.23
N PHE A 286 -16.30 9.15 -15.66
CA PHE A 286 -16.02 10.41 -14.97
C PHE A 286 -17.18 11.40 -15.05
N VAL A 287 -17.87 11.49 -16.19
CA VAL A 287 -19.09 12.29 -16.35
C VAL A 287 -20.20 11.76 -15.46
N MET A 288 -20.41 10.43 -15.41
CA MET A 288 -21.37 9.81 -14.50
C MET A 288 -21.01 10.05 -13.03
N LEU A 289 -19.74 9.98 -12.67
CA LEU A 289 -19.28 10.37 -11.34
C LEU A 289 -19.48 11.86 -11.08
N PHE A 290 -19.35 12.74 -12.08
CA PHE A 290 -19.59 14.17 -11.93
C PHE A 290 -21.08 14.50 -11.81
N LEU A 291 -21.96 13.79 -12.53
CA LEU A 291 -23.41 14.00 -12.51
C LEU A 291 -24.07 13.34 -11.30
N CYS A 292 -23.68 12.11 -11.00
CA CYS A 292 -24.22 11.34 -9.87
C CYS A 292 -23.47 11.63 -8.56
N GLY A 293 -22.21 12.06 -8.63
CA GLY A 293 -21.37 12.38 -7.48
C GLY A 293 -22.04 13.36 -6.52
N PRO A 294 -22.53 14.52 -6.96
CA PRO A 294 -23.25 15.46 -6.09
C PRO A 294 -24.46 14.82 -5.41
N LYS A 295 -25.23 13.97 -6.10
CA LYS A 295 -26.39 13.29 -5.49
C LYS A 295 -25.98 12.21 -4.48
N ILE A 296 -24.92 11.46 -4.76
CA ILE A 296 -24.32 10.48 -3.84
C ILE A 296 -23.74 11.22 -2.64
N LEU A 297 -23.06 12.35 -2.87
CA LEU A 297 -22.50 13.20 -1.84
C LEU A 297 -23.58 13.84 -0.99
N ASP A 298 -24.67 14.33 -1.57
CA ASP A 298 -25.82 14.87 -0.84
C ASP A 298 -26.51 13.78 -0.01
N PHE A 299 -26.61 12.56 -0.54
CA PHE A 299 -27.07 11.40 0.23
C PHE A 299 -26.13 11.10 1.41
N ILE A 300 -24.82 11.10 1.18
CA ILE A 300 -23.80 10.89 2.21
C ILE A 300 -23.82 12.02 3.25
N VAL A 301 -23.97 13.28 2.83
CA VAL A 301 -23.98 14.48 3.69
C VAL A 301 -25.27 14.53 4.51
N ARG A 302 -26.42 14.18 3.92
CA ARG A 302 -27.70 14.03 4.65
C ARG A 302 -27.61 12.96 5.74
N ILE A 303 -26.84 11.90 5.50
CA ILE A 303 -26.62 10.84 6.49
C ILE A 303 -25.52 11.25 7.49
N LYS A 304 -24.51 12.05 7.08
CA LYS A 304 -23.36 12.47 7.92
C LYS A 304 -22.81 13.85 7.55
N PRO A 305 -23.03 14.89 8.40
CA PRO A 305 -22.54 16.24 8.13
C PRO A 305 -21.01 16.33 8.05
N ASN A 306 -20.25 15.52 8.80
CA ASN A 306 -18.78 15.64 8.88
C ASN A 306 -18.02 15.33 7.58
N VAL A 307 -18.69 14.80 6.55
CA VAL A 307 -18.10 14.57 5.23
C VAL A 307 -17.91 15.88 4.46
N THR A 308 -18.69 16.93 4.77
CA THR A 308 -18.54 18.25 4.11
C THR A 308 -17.14 18.83 4.28
N TYR A 309 -16.51 18.65 5.46
CA TYR A 309 -15.13 19.09 5.70
C TYR A 309 -14.13 18.52 4.68
N TYR A 310 -14.26 17.25 4.30
CA TYR A 310 -13.37 16.63 3.32
C TYR A 310 -13.70 17.04 1.87
N LEU A 311 -14.96 17.38 1.60
CA LEU A 311 -15.43 17.83 0.29
C LEU A 311 -15.13 19.30 0.01
N GLU A 312 -15.02 20.14 1.04
CA GLU A 312 -14.59 21.54 0.89
C GLU A 312 -13.19 21.64 0.27
N PHE A 313 -12.32 20.65 0.45
CA PHE A 313 -11.01 20.60 -0.20
C PHE A 313 -11.08 20.39 -1.71
N LEU A 314 -12.17 19.82 -2.25
CA LEU A 314 -12.39 19.79 -3.71
C LEU A 314 -12.76 21.18 -4.25
N ARG A 315 -13.39 22.01 -3.42
CA ARG A 315 -13.78 23.38 -3.78
C ARG A 315 -12.62 24.37 -3.61
N ASN A 316 -11.77 24.15 -2.60
CA ASN A 316 -10.62 24.99 -2.28
C ASN A 316 -9.33 24.15 -2.13
N PRO A 317 -8.71 23.69 -3.24
CA PRO A 317 -7.53 22.83 -3.18
C PRO A 317 -6.30 23.51 -2.53
N SER A 318 -6.23 24.85 -2.53
CA SER A 318 -5.13 25.60 -1.89
C SER A 318 -5.11 25.46 -0.37
N SER A 319 -6.26 25.27 0.29
CA SER A 319 -6.35 25.10 1.75
C SER A 319 -5.75 23.77 2.24
N ILE A 320 -5.49 22.82 1.34
CA ILE A 320 -4.84 21.55 1.64
C ILE A 320 -3.38 21.79 2.05
N PHE A 321 -2.69 22.67 1.33
CA PHE A 321 -1.29 22.99 1.60
C PHE A 321 -1.12 23.77 2.90
N SER A 322 -2.04 24.71 3.20
CA SER A 322 -1.99 25.48 4.45
C SER A 322 -2.20 24.60 5.69
N THR A 323 -3.07 23.60 5.64
CA THR A 323 -3.28 22.66 6.77
C THR A 323 -2.10 21.73 7.05
N ARG A 324 -1.16 21.56 6.10
CA ARG A 324 0.02 20.70 6.26
C ARG A 324 1.33 21.48 6.46
N LEU A 325 1.47 22.64 5.85
CA LEU A 325 2.73 23.41 5.77
C LEU A 325 2.68 24.78 6.47
N GLY A 326 1.56 25.17 7.09
CA GLY A 326 1.42 26.47 7.77
C GLY A 326 2.06 26.54 9.16
N ASP A 327 2.23 27.77 9.68
CA ASP A 327 2.75 28.04 11.02
C ASP A 327 1.82 27.47 12.11
N GLY A 328 2.35 26.53 12.90
CA GLY A 328 1.57 25.71 13.85
C GLY A 328 1.25 24.29 13.37
N GLY A 329 1.67 23.93 12.15
CA GLY A 329 1.51 22.58 11.61
C GLY A 329 2.35 21.54 12.36
N TYR A 330 1.77 20.35 12.55
CA TYR A 330 2.38 19.15 13.15
C TYR A 330 3.74 18.76 12.51
N ILE A 331 3.98 19.19 11.27
CA ILE A 331 5.21 18.95 10.50
C ILE A 331 6.37 19.88 10.91
N GLY A 332 6.10 21.04 11.55
CA GLY A 332 7.14 22.02 11.89
C GLY A 332 8.22 21.46 12.79
N GLN A 333 7.83 20.77 13.87
CA GLN A 333 8.78 20.14 14.80
C GLN A 333 9.64 19.06 14.13
N LEU A 334 9.03 18.28 13.22
CA LEU A 334 9.75 17.27 12.43
C LEU A 334 10.77 17.93 11.50
N LEU A 335 10.40 19.03 10.84
CA LEU A 335 11.29 19.79 9.96
C LEU A 335 12.49 20.37 10.71
N ASP A 336 12.31 20.84 11.94
CA ASP A 336 13.42 21.38 12.73
C ASP A 336 14.43 20.28 13.07
N VAL A 337 13.97 19.09 13.46
CA VAL A 337 14.85 17.93 13.70
C VAL A 337 15.59 17.51 12.41
N VAL A 338 14.90 17.56 11.27
CA VAL A 338 15.49 17.28 9.95
C VAL A 338 16.56 18.31 9.58
N LYS A 339 16.31 19.61 9.80
CA LYS A 339 17.28 20.68 9.53
C LYS A 339 18.54 20.50 10.38
N ASP A 340 18.38 20.15 11.65
CA ASP A 340 19.49 19.91 12.59
C ASP A 340 20.33 18.66 12.20
N ASN A 341 19.77 17.73 11.41
CA ASN A 341 20.38 16.43 11.11
C ASN A 341 20.30 16.04 9.63
N LEU A 342 20.45 17.03 8.74
CA LEU A 342 20.16 16.92 7.30
C LEU A 342 20.79 15.71 6.60
N PHE A 343 22.06 15.38 6.90
CA PHE A 343 22.83 14.39 6.13
C PHE A 343 22.56 12.95 6.52
N ILE A 344 22.57 12.64 7.82
CA ILE A 344 22.51 11.27 8.35
C ILE A 344 21.17 10.99 9.03
N GLY A 345 20.39 12.01 9.38
CA GLY A 345 19.17 11.84 10.17
C GLY A 345 19.44 11.42 11.61
N VAL A 346 18.40 10.95 12.29
CA VAL A 346 18.39 10.64 13.72
C VAL A 346 17.90 9.22 14.06
N GLY A 347 17.57 8.45 13.02
CA GLY A 347 16.97 7.13 13.14
C GLY A 347 15.47 7.15 13.42
N PRO A 348 14.81 5.98 13.52
CA PRO A 348 13.35 5.87 13.64
C PRO A 348 12.73 6.35 14.96
N ALA A 349 13.55 6.77 15.92
CA ALA A 349 13.10 7.19 17.23
C ALA A 349 12.85 8.69 17.27
N SER A 350 11.74 9.10 17.90
CA SER A 350 11.46 10.51 18.18
C SER A 350 12.45 11.05 19.22
N ILE A 351 13.04 12.22 18.99
CA ILE A 351 14.02 12.85 19.89
C ILE A 351 13.39 13.94 20.77
N LYS A 352 12.64 14.85 20.16
CA LYS A 352 12.00 16.01 20.79
C LYS A 352 10.50 15.76 21.06
N GLY A 353 10.04 14.50 20.96
CA GLY A 353 8.62 14.17 20.95
C GLY A 353 7.94 14.57 19.63
N GLU A 354 8.73 14.88 18.60
CA GLU A 354 8.23 15.19 17.28
C GLU A 354 7.49 13.98 16.72
N PRO A 355 6.41 14.25 15.99
CA PRO A 355 5.64 13.19 15.42
C PRO A 355 6.25 12.63 14.14
N ILE A 356 6.37 11.30 14.11
CA ILE A 356 6.87 10.57 12.95
C ILE A 356 5.68 10.01 12.19
N ALA A 357 4.97 10.88 11.45
CA ALA A 357 3.82 10.47 10.64
C ALA A 357 3.58 11.37 9.42
N ASP A 358 2.82 10.85 8.46
CA ASP A 358 2.13 11.58 7.38
C ASP A 358 2.96 12.25 6.26
N ASN A 359 4.20 11.80 6.01
CA ASN A 359 4.92 12.04 4.75
C ASN A 359 6.15 11.12 4.65
N ALA A 360 6.23 10.24 3.65
CA ALA A 360 7.35 9.31 3.53
C ALA A 360 8.69 10.02 3.30
N TYR A 361 8.72 11.15 2.58
CA TYR A 361 9.95 11.88 2.29
C TYR A 361 10.54 12.52 3.54
N LEU A 362 9.70 13.12 4.37
CA LEU A 362 10.14 13.70 5.64
C LEU A 362 10.58 12.61 6.63
N VAL A 363 9.88 11.47 6.65
CA VAL A 363 10.28 10.33 7.48
C VAL A 363 11.62 9.74 7.03
N LEU A 364 11.90 9.67 5.72
CA LEU A 364 13.21 9.26 5.23
C LEU A 364 14.32 10.23 5.64
N LEU A 365 14.08 11.54 5.50
CA LEU A 365 15.02 12.57 5.95
C LEU A 365 15.25 12.50 7.46
N HIS A 366 14.20 12.30 8.23
CA HIS A 366 14.29 12.16 9.68
C HIS A 366 15.09 10.91 10.06
N HIS A 367 14.79 9.75 9.46
CA HIS A 367 15.46 8.50 9.83
C HIS A 367 16.90 8.41 9.36
N GLY A 368 17.20 8.84 8.13
CA GLY A 368 18.50 8.61 7.48
C GLY A 368 19.05 9.79 6.67
N GLY A 369 18.43 10.96 6.78
CA GLY A 369 18.88 12.18 6.11
C GLY A 369 18.84 12.11 4.59
N LEU A 370 19.61 12.99 3.95
CA LEU A 370 19.76 13.03 2.50
C LEU A 370 20.29 11.71 1.94
N ILE A 371 21.12 10.97 2.68
CA ILE A 371 21.65 9.68 2.23
C ILE A 371 20.50 8.69 2.01
N ALA A 372 19.51 8.64 2.90
CA ALA A 372 18.34 7.78 2.72
C ALA A 372 17.50 8.18 1.50
N ILE A 373 17.29 9.49 1.28
CA ILE A 373 16.61 9.97 0.06
C ILE A 373 17.35 9.54 -1.20
N VAL A 374 18.69 9.68 -1.23
CA VAL A 374 19.50 9.30 -2.39
C VAL A 374 19.41 7.80 -2.66
N LEU A 375 19.51 6.95 -1.62
CA LEU A 375 19.38 5.51 -1.76
C LEU A 375 18.01 5.10 -2.33
N VAL A 376 16.93 5.67 -1.80
CA VAL A 376 15.58 5.43 -2.30
C VAL A 376 15.39 6.00 -3.72
N GLY A 377 15.98 7.16 -4.01
CA GLY A 377 15.99 7.77 -5.34
C GLY A 377 16.67 6.88 -6.38
N ILE A 378 17.83 6.32 -6.06
CA ILE A 378 18.56 5.35 -6.90
C ILE A 378 17.68 4.13 -7.21
N LEU A 379 16.96 3.62 -6.21
CA LEU A 379 16.04 2.49 -6.38
C LEU A 379 14.92 2.80 -7.38
N PHE A 380 14.24 3.94 -7.21
CA PHE A 380 13.15 4.33 -8.11
C PHE A 380 13.62 4.73 -9.50
N ILE A 381 14.78 5.39 -9.63
CA ILE A 381 15.40 5.65 -10.93
C ILE A 381 15.62 4.32 -11.66
N LYS A 382 16.17 3.31 -10.99
CA LYS A 382 16.38 1.98 -11.59
C LYS A 382 15.06 1.36 -12.05
N PHE A 383 14.00 1.41 -11.24
CA PHE A 383 12.67 0.92 -11.64
C PHE A 383 12.05 1.70 -12.81
N ILE A 384 12.22 3.03 -12.85
CA ILE A 384 11.76 3.87 -13.97
C ILE A 384 12.50 3.51 -15.25
N THR A 385 13.84 3.42 -15.20
CA THR A 385 14.66 3.06 -16.36
C THR A 385 14.25 1.71 -16.94
N ILE A 386 14.00 0.72 -16.08
CA ILE A 386 13.58 -0.62 -16.51
C ILE A 386 12.17 -0.61 -17.08
N SER A 387 11.25 0.10 -16.44
CA SER A 387 9.87 0.21 -16.94
C SER A 387 9.83 0.92 -18.30
N LEU A 388 10.68 1.92 -18.52
CA LEU A 388 10.84 2.57 -19.83
C LEU A 388 11.48 1.64 -20.87
N SER A 389 12.58 0.95 -20.52
CA SER A 389 13.29 0.06 -21.45
C SER A 389 12.44 -1.15 -21.87
N THR A 390 11.62 -1.67 -20.96
CA THR A 390 10.67 -2.77 -21.22
C THR A 390 9.34 -2.28 -21.81
N LYS A 391 9.17 -0.97 -22.03
CA LYS A 391 7.91 -0.33 -22.45
C LYS A 391 6.71 -0.70 -21.56
N ASN A 392 6.97 -1.02 -20.28
CA ASN A 392 5.94 -1.40 -19.34
C ASN A 392 5.31 -0.16 -18.68
N MET A 393 4.26 0.35 -19.33
CA MET A 393 3.51 1.51 -18.85
C MET A 393 2.85 1.29 -17.49
N LEU A 394 2.42 0.06 -17.16
CA LEU A 394 1.81 -0.22 -15.87
C LEU A 394 2.82 -0.04 -14.73
N GLY A 395 4.07 -0.46 -14.94
CA GLY A 395 5.17 -0.24 -13.99
C GLY A 395 5.40 1.23 -13.71
N LEU A 396 5.43 2.06 -14.76
CA LEU A 396 5.55 3.52 -14.62
C LEU A 396 4.39 4.12 -13.85
N PHE A 397 3.15 3.72 -14.16
CA PHE A 397 1.99 4.22 -13.44
C PHE A 397 2.01 3.84 -11.96
N PHE A 398 2.41 2.61 -11.61
CA PHE A 398 2.57 2.22 -10.23
C PHE A 398 3.66 3.02 -9.50
N ILE A 399 4.79 3.29 -10.15
CA ILE A 399 5.85 4.14 -9.55
C ILE A 399 5.32 5.56 -9.31
N LEU A 400 4.63 6.16 -10.27
CA LEU A 400 4.07 7.51 -10.14
C LEU A 400 3.02 7.59 -9.03
N VAL A 401 2.11 6.60 -8.96
CA VAL A 401 1.13 6.50 -7.87
C VAL A 401 1.84 6.39 -6.53
N LEU A 402 2.84 5.53 -6.43
CA LEU A 402 3.57 5.30 -5.19
C LEU A 402 4.31 6.57 -4.72
N LEU A 403 4.99 7.28 -5.63
CA LEU A 403 5.63 8.57 -5.32
C LEU A 403 4.61 9.64 -4.89
N PHE A 404 3.47 9.73 -5.58
CA PHE A 404 2.43 10.67 -5.22
C PHE A 404 1.83 10.37 -3.83
N LEU A 405 1.43 9.12 -3.59
CA LEU A 405 0.86 8.68 -2.31
C LEU A 405 1.85 8.87 -1.14
N SER A 406 3.15 8.84 -1.43
CA SER A 406 4.23 9.05 -0.45
C SER A 406 4.26 10.47 0.14
N THR A 407 3.59 11.43 -0.50
CA THR A 407 3.38 12.78 0.07
C THR A 407 2.38 12.81 1.23
N GLY A 408 1.57 11.75 1.40
CA GLY A 408 0.53 11.69 2.41
C GLY A 408 0.51 10.44 3.27
N GLN A 409 1.40 9.48 3.02
CA GLN A 409 1.55 8.25 3.80
C GLN A 409 3.00 7.75 3.72
N THR A 410 3.49 7.11 4.78
CA THR A 410 4.85 6.54 4.87
C THR A 410 4.94 5.19 4.13
N ILE A 411 4.82 5.20 2.79
CA ILE A 411 4.75 3.97 1.99
C ILE A 411 5.97 3.65 1.13
N LEU A 412 6.98 4.55 1.07
CA LEU A 412 8.14 4.34 0.19
C LEU A 412 8.95 3.10 0.56
N VAL A 413 9.07 2.80 1.86
CA VAL A 413 9.98 1.77 2.36
C VAL A 413 9.28 0.92 3.40
N GLY A 414 9.23 -0.39 3.16
CA GLY A 414 8.77 -1.39 4.13
C GLY A 414 7.27 -1.40 4.43
N ALA A 415 6.44 -0.68 3.67
CA ALA A 415 5.00 -0.64 3.88
C ALA A 415 4.29 -1.82 3.22
N ASN A 416 3.51 -2.57 4.00
CA ASN A 416 2.80 -3.76 3.52
C ASN A 416 1.92 -3.49 2.28
N VAL A 417 1.24 -2.34 2.23
CA VAL A 417 0.36 -1.96 1.10
C VAL A 417 1.08 -1.85 -0.24
N THR A 418 2.41 -1.65 -0.24
CA THR A 418 3.20 -1.50 -1.46
C THR A 418 3.91 -2.77 -1.90
N LEU A 419 3.79 -3.86 -1.13
CA LEU A 419 4.52 -5.09 -1.41
C LEU A 419 4.20 -5.65 -2.81
N PHE A 420 2.94 -5.61 -3.23
CA PHE A 420 2.55 -6.05 -4.57
C PHE A 420 3.16 -5.18 -5.68
N VAL A 421 3.41 -3.89 -5.43
CA VAL A 421 4.06 -2.98 -6.40
C VAL A 421 5.52 -3.38 -6.55
N TYR A 422 6.24 -3.55 -5.45
CA TYR A 422 7.62 -4.03 -5.49
C TYR A 422 7.73 -5.41 -6.15
N PHE A 423 6.82 -6.32 -5.80
CA PHE A 423 6.72 -7.62 -6.45
C PHE A 423 6.51 -7.49 -7.96
N TYR A 424 5.64 -6.58 -8.42
CA TYR A 424 5.46 -6.30 -9.83
C TYR A 424 6.74 -5.78 -10.50
N LEU A 425 7.34 -4.74 -9.92
CA LEU A 425 8.51 -4.05 -10.48
C LEU A 425 9.74 -4.95 -10.59
N ILE A 426 9.96 -5.82 -9.61
CA ILE A 426 11.08 -6.76 -9.59
C ILE A 426 10.97 -7.86 -10.65
N ASN A 427 9.74 -8.20 -11.05
CA ASN A 427 9.44 -9.21 -12.06
C ASN A 427 9.16 -8.60 -13.45
N LEU A 428 9.46 -7.31 -13.66
CA LEU A 428 9.36 -6.66 -14.97
C LEU A 428 10.38 -7.16 -15.98
N GLN A 429 11.52 -7.67 -15.51
CA GLN A 429 12.63 -8.07 -16.34
C GLN A 429 12.76 -9.60 -16.32
N GLU A 430 12.59 -10.23 -17.48
CA GLU A 430 12.99 -11.63 -17.70
C GLU A 430 14.52 -11.69 -17.72
N ASP A 431 15.14 -11.60 -16.54
CA ASP A 431 16.59 -11.73 -16.43
C ASP A 431 16.97 -13.21 -16.49
N ASN A 432 17.83 -13.56 -17.46
CA ASN A 432 18.44 -14.89 -17.60
C ASN A 432 19.43 -15.25 -16.47
N LYS A 433 19.76 -14.30 -15.57
CA LYS A 433 20.67 -14.51 -14.44
C LYS A 433 19.90 -14.47 -13.12
N LYS A 434 19.27 -15.59 -12.77
CA LYS A 434 18.61 -15.82 -11.48
C LYS A 434 19.58 -16.54 -10.54
N LEU A 435 19.53 -16.20 -9.26
CA LEU A 435 20.32 -16.88 -8.25
C LEU A 435 19.42 -17.86 -7.50
N ILE A 436 19.86 -19.12 -7.42
CA ILE A 436 19.13 -20.22 -6.79
C ILE A 436 19.91 -20.64 -5.55
N PHE A 437 19.31 -20.49 -4.38
CA PHE A 437 19.83 -21.08 -3.13
C PHE A 437 19.07 -22.37 -2.86
N ILE A 438 19.77 -23.48 -2.64
CA ILE A 438 19.15 -24.77 -2.30
C ILE A 438 19.22 -24.97 -0.79
N PHE A 439 18.09 -25.27 -0.16
CA PHE A 439 18.02 -25.58 1.26
C PHE A 439 18.38 -27.05 1.48
N GLY A 440 19.48 -27.32 2.20
CA GLY A 440 19.87 -28.67 2.62
C GLY A 440 20.56 -29.50 1.54
N GLY A 441 21.68 -29.01 1.01
CA GLY A 441 22.44 -29.62 -0.08
C GLY A 441 22.62 -31.15 0.05
N LYS A 442 21.95 -31.87 -0.84
CA LYS A 442 22.63 -32.88 -1.65
C LYS A 442 22.74 -32.31 -3.05
N ASN A 443 23.97 -32.01 -3.46
CA ASN A 443 24.29 -31.86 -4.86
C ASN A 443 24.14 -33.25 -5.48
N ASP A 444 22.97 -33.58 -5.99
CA ASP A 444 22.86 -34.70 -6.90
C ASP A 444 23.46 -34.22 -8.22
N SER A 445 24.73 -34.59 -8.39
CA SER A 445 25.57 -34.49 -9.58
C SER A 445 24.98 -35.25 -10.76
#